data_AF-A0A9D2PVY0-F1
#
_entry.id   AF-A0A9D2PVY0-F1
#
_cell.length_a   1.000
_cell.length_b   1.000
_cell.length_c   1.000
_cell.angle_alpha   90.00
_cell.angle_beta   90.00
_cell.angle_gamma   90.00
#
_symmetry.space_group_name_H-M   'P 1'
#
loop_
_entity.id
_entity.type
_entity.pdbx_description
1 polymer ?
#
loop_
_entity_poly.entity_id
_entity_poly.type
_entity_poly.pdbx_seq_one_letter_code
_entity_poly.pdbx_strand_id
1 'polypeptide(L)'
;MKKNRSKHTSKRTTAALTLAALMAASGPAAAYGADKPNDNLVDVEAPRPDYNQDLSPSFAYSEEKWASLRDNVMEYGELADLIHEYNPTVRSNRSSYNDMRNKDINDVYDELMNDIDDIWDAADAAGSDDDAAATITEATLNFQANSLSQQADNNYQDPEMQKIQYDQAEANLVYQAQQLMATYEQSGYNLSYLQNTKNLLETQYNIVQAQRNVGMATDTDVLNAQKNVQDQEASILSAQKSADNVHRQLCLMLGWQVDSQPEIRSLPEPDLSRIDAMNPAADLEKAVANNYDVRYYNKMYNNVTTEELKESTQASRENAEDTVARSLNSQYNTVLTARDTLNTAQSQLALAQTNLNTAATQLAVGTITQADYQSMENSLQSAQNSVRSAKLQLQLAMDGYDWIVNGLTLSN
;
A
#
# COMPACT_ATOMS: atom_id res chain seq x y z
N MET A 1 26.83 31.51 51.76
CA MET A 1 26.39 30.10 51.84
C MET A 1 25.17 29.95 50.93
N LYS A 2 25.38 29.78 49.62
CA LYS A 2 25.10 28.54 48.85
C LYS A 2 23.80 27.82 49.23
N LYS A 3 22.78 27.93 48.37
CA LYS A 3 22.09 26.77 47.80
C LYS A 3 21.52 27.12 46.41
N ASN A 4 21.98 26.36 45.43
CA ASN A 4 21.71 26.46 44.00
C ASN A 4 20.24 26.11 43.71
N ARG A 5 19.58 26.95 42.91
CA ARG A 5 18.40 26.55 42.13
C ARG A 5 18.89 25.78 40.90
N SER A 6 18.74 24.46 40.90
CA SER A 6 18.82 23.66 39.68
C SER A 6 17.41 23.52 39.11
N LYS A 7 17.15 24.18 37.98
CA LYS A 7 16.00 23.88 37.13
C LYS A 7 16.27 22.52 36.49
N HIS A 8 15.58 21.49 36.93
CA HIS A 8 15.50 20.25 36.17
C HIS A 8 14.34 20.41 35.18
N THR A 9 14.67 20.80 33.96
CA THR A 9 13.76 20.66 32.81
C THR A 9 13.72 19.18 32.46
N SER A 10 12.84 18.43 33.12
CA SER A 10 12.45 17.11 32.65
C SER A 10 11.64 17.32 31.38
N LYS A 11 12.16 16.87 30.24
CA LYS A 11 11.40 16.80 29.00
C LYS A 11 10.31 15.74 29.24
N ARG A 12 9.12 16.19 29.63
CA ARG A 12 7.90 15.37 29.64
C ARG A 12 7.57 15.02 28.18
N THR A 13 8.01 13.86 27.74
CA THR A 13 7.42 13.19 26.57
C THR A 13 6.11 12.57 27.04
N THR A 14 5.04 13.35 26.94
CA THR A 14 3.67 12.86 26.95
C THR A 14 3.54 11.79 25.86
N ALA A 15 3.46 10.53 26.25
CA ALA A 15 2.98 9.45 25.40
C ALA A 15 1.50 9.70 25.13
N ALA A 16 1.21 10.36 24.00
CA ALA A 16 -0.15 10.56 23.53
C ALA A 16 -0.72 9.21 23.09
N LEU A 17 -1.58 8.62 23.91
CA LEU A 17 -2.58 7.66 23.46
C LEU A 17 -3.48 8.37 22.45
N THR A 18 -3.28 8.11 21.17
CA THR A 18 -4.24 8.44 20.11
C THR A 18 -4.53 7.18 19.31
N LEU A 19 -5.63 6.52 19.67
CA LEU A 19 -6.26 5.49 18.85
C LEU A 19 -7.50 6.06 18.17
N ALA A 20 -7.62 5.75 16.88
CA ALA A 20 -8.82 5.77 16.03
C ALA A 20 -9.40 7.14 15.58
N ALA A 21 -9.14 7.47 14.31
CA ALA A 21 -10.16 7.46 13.25
C ALA A 21 -9.61 8.11 11.97
N LEU A 22 -9.24 7.31 10.97
CA LEU A 22 -9.02 7.80 9.60
C LEU A 22 -9.46 6.72 8.61
N MET A 23 -10.77 6.62 8.43
CA MET A 23 -11.41 5.98 7.28
C MET A 23 -12.72 6.73 7.00
N ALA A 24 -12.68 7.69 6.08
CA ALA A 24 -13.86 8.11 5.33
C ALA A 24 -13.42 8.75 4.00
N ALA A 25 -14.05 8.28 2.93
CA ALA A 25 -13.78 8.51 1.52
C ALA A 25 -13.92 9.97 1.01
N SER A 26 -13.17 10.23 -0.06
CA SER A 26 -13.54 10.98 -1.29
C SER A 26 -14.01 12.44 -1.26
N GLY A 27 -13.34 13.30 -2.05
CA GLY A 27 -13.91 14.53 -2.63
C GLY A 27 -12.87 15.60 -3.03
N PRO A 28 -12.94 16.24 -4.22
CA PRO A 28 -11.81 16.92 -4.87
C PRO A 28 -11.66 18.43 -4.58
N ALA A 29 -10.51 18.96 -5.02
CA ALA A 29 -10.21 20.36 -5.41
C ALA A 29 -9.53 21.29 -4.39
N ALA A 30 -8.28 21.65 -4.69
CA ALA A 30 -7.86 23.04 -4.89
C ALA A 30 -6.46 23.09 -5.53
N ALA A 31 -6.32 23.91 -6.57
CA ALA A 31 -5.11 24.13 -7.33
C ALA A 31 -4.08 24.93 -6.53
N TYR A 32 -2.79 24.58 -6.66
CA TYR A 32 -1.69 25.53 -6.55
C TYR A 32 -0.69 25.26 -7.66
N GLY A 33 -0.38 26.31 -8.42
CA GLY A 33 0.58 26.29 -9.50
C GLY A 33 2.01 26.22 -8.98
N ALA A 34 2.85 25.49 -9.70
CA ALA A 34 4.30 25.58 -9.57
C ALA A 34 4.87 25.95 -10.96
N ASP A 35 5.63 27.03 -10.99
CA ASP A 35 6.40 27.47 -12.15
C ASP A 35 7.40 26.40 -12.59
N LYS A 36 7.63 26.32 -13.90
CA LYS A 36 8.55 25.36 -14.53
C LYS A 36 9.99 25.60 -14.04
N PRO A 37 10.76 24.58 -13.63
CA PRO A 37 12.17 24.74 -13.35
C PRO A 37 12.99 24.84 -14.65
N ASN A 38 14.03 25.66 -14.54
CA ASN A 38 15.00 26.07 -15.55
C ASN A 38 15.90 24.90 -16.02
N ASP A 39 16.04 24.72 -17.34
CA ASP A 39 16.87 23.72 -18.02
C ASP A 39 18.38 23.98 -17.83
N ASN A 40 18.90 23.68 -16.64
CA ASN A 40 20.34 23.51 -16.42
C ASN A 40 20.59 22.09 -15.91
N LEU A 41 20.72 21.15 -16.84
CA LEU A 41 21.14 19.77 -16.59
C LEU A 41 22.63 19.75 -16.19
N VAL A 42 22.87 19.96 -14.89
CA VAL A 42 23.93 19.23 -14.19
C VAL A 42 23.38 17.80 -14.05
N ASP A 43 24.19 16.76 -14.26
CA ASP A 43 23.84 15.38 -13.86
C ASP A 43 23.62 15.36 -12.34
N VAL A 44 22.42 15.76 -11.92
CA VAL A 44 21.95 15.61 -10.55
C VAL A 44 21.49 14.17 -10.47
N GLU A 45 22.34 13.35 -9.85
CA GLU A 45 21.98 12.00 -9.47
C GLU A 45 20.61 12.00 -8.79
N ALA A 46 19.68 11.19 -9.31
CA ALA A 46 18.31 11.17 -8.86
C ALA A 46 18.25 10.94 -7.33
N PRO A 47 17.31 11.60 -6.61
CA PRO A 47 17.24 11.48 -5.17
C PRO A 47 17.00 10.01 -4.78
N ARG A 48 17.89 9.49 -3.92
CA ARG A 48 17.83 8.12 -3.35
C ARG A 48 16.99 8.13 -2.06
N PRO A 49 16.66 6.96 -1.46
CA PRO A 49 16.06 6.92 -0.13
C PRO A 49 16.88 7.75 0.88
N ASP A 50 16.22 8.43 1.83
CA ASP A 50 16.91 9.22 2.87
C ASP A 50 17.62 8.31 3.89
N TYR A 51 18.84 7.90 3.55
CA TYR A 51 19.69 6.97 4.29
C TYR A 51 20.28 7.54 5.59
N ASN A 52 20.08 8.83 5.90
CA ASN A 52 20.57 9.42 7.15
C ASN A 52 19.76 8.97 8.38
N GLN A 53 18.79 8.07 8.18
CA GLN A 53 17.86 7.67 9.23
C GLN A 53 17.71 6.14 9.39
N ASP A 54 18.66 5.35 8.90
CA ASP A 54 18.68 3.89 9.08
C ASP A 54 18.56 3.54 10.57
N LEU A 55 17.54 2.75 10.94
CA LEU A 55 17.39 2.25 12.31
C LEU A 55 18.24 0.99 12.54
N SER A 56 18.56 0.25 11.47
CA SER A 56 19.33 -0.98 11.56
C SER A 56 20.83 -0.70 11.55
N PRO A 57 21.62 -1.40 12.38
CA PRO A 57 23.07 -1.33 12.29
C PRO A 57 23.57 -1.76 10.91
N SER A 58 24.72 -1.26 10.49
CA SER A 58 25.30 -1.59 9.18
C SER A 58 25.55 -3.08 8.96
N PHE A 59 25.64 -3.89 10.01
CA PHE A 59 25.80 -5.35 9.94
C PHE A 59 24.47 -6.13 9.85
N ALA A 60 23.31 -5.46 9.86
CA ALA A 60 22.00 -6.13 9.75
C ALA A 60 21.83 -6.85 8.41
N TYR A 61 22.46 -6.33 7.35
CA TYR A 61 22.53 -6.93 6.03
C TYR A 61 23.99 -7.00 5.53
N SER A 62 24.23 -7.81 4.50
CA SER A 62 25.51 -7.80 3.79
C SER A 62 25.71 -6.45 3.10
N GLU A 63 26.98 -6.10 2.84
CA GLU A 63 27.31 -4.87 2.09
C GLU A 63 26.65 -4.85 0.70
N GLU A 64 26.59 -6.00 0.04
CA GLU A 64 25.91 -6.18 -1.26
C GLU A 64 24.40 -5.90 -1.16
N LYS A 65 23.73 -6.40 -0.11
CA LYS A 65 22.31 -6.16 0.11
C LYS A 65 22.03 -4.69 0.46
N TRP A 66 22.89 -4.06 1.25
CA TRP A 66 22.78 -2.61 1.48
C TRP A 66 23.02 -1.80 0.22
N ALA A 67 23.93 -2.25 -0.64
CA ALA A 67 24.16 -1.59 -1.93
C ALA A 67 22.92 -1.67 -2.81
N SER A 68 22.24 -2.83 -2.88
CA SER A 68 21.00 -2.98 -3.65
C SER A 68 19.89 -2.08 -3.13
N LEU A 69 19.64 -2.04 -1.82
CA LEU A 69 18.60 -1.17 -1.24
C LEU A 69 18.85 0.34 -1.44
N ARG A 70 20.04 0.72 -1.90
CA ARG A 70 20.51 2.11 -2.02
C ARG A 70 20.98 2.45 -3.44
N ASP A 71 20.74 1.60 -4.43
CA ASP A 71 21.21 1.76 -5.81
C ASP A 71 20.25 2.59 -6.70
N ASN A 72 19.15 3.08 -6.13
CA ASN A 72 18.09 3.81 -6.83
C ASN A 72 17.34 2.96 -7.88
N VAL A 73 17.40 1.64 -7.74
CA VAL A 73 16.54 0.69 -8.42
C VAL A 73 15.50 0.23 -7.42
N MET A 74 14.28 -0.01 -7.90
CA MET A 74 13.18 -0.56 -7.10
C MET A 74 12.80 -1.91 -7.69
N GLU A 75 13.13 -2.98 -6.97
CA GLU A 75 12.84 -4.35 -7.36
C GLU A 75 11.70 -4.94 -6.53
N TYR A 76 10.91 -5.83 -7.16
CA TYR A 76 9.77 -6.45 -6.48
C TYR A 76 10.19 -7.30 -5.27
N GLY A 77 11.35 -7.95 -5.36
CA GLY A 77 11.86 -8.85 -4.32
C GLY A 77 12.44 -8.15 -3.08
N GLU A 78 12.67 -6.84 -3.13
CA GLU A 78 13.23 -6.05 -2.02
C GLU A 78 12.20 -5.15 -1.33
N LEU A 79 10.94 -5.11 -1.79
CA LEU A 79 9.89 -4.27 -1.22
C LEU A 79 9.75 -4.47 0.31
N ALA A 80 9.90 -5.70 0.79
CA ALA A 80 9.87 -6.01 2.22
C ALA A 80 11.01 -5.32 2.97
N ASP A 81 12.23 -5.42 2.46
CA ASP A 81 13.42 -4.82 3.08
C ASP A 81 13.38 -3.29 3.02
N LEU A 82 12.93 -2.72 1.90
CA LEU A 82 12.74 -1.28 1.76
C LEU A 82 11.73 -0.73 2.77
N ILE A 83 10.63 -1.46 3.00
CA ILE A 83 9.64 -1.09 4.00
C ILE A 83 10.20 -1.23 5.42
N HIS A 84 10.89 -2.34 5.69
CA HIS A 84 11.49 -2.59 6.99
C HIS A 84 12.45 -1.46 7.41
N GLU A 85 13.26 -0.99 6.46
CA GLU A 85 14.29 -0.01 6.74
C GLU A 85 13.83 1.44 6.62
N TYR A 86 12.97 1.75 5.64
CA TYR A 86 12.71 3.14 5.27
C TYR A 86 11.26 3.61 5.47
N ASN A 87 10.29 2.71 5.66
CA ASN A 87 8.90 3.13 5.84
C ASN A 87 8.71 3.88 7.18
N PRO A 88 8.22 5.13 7.20
CA PRO A 88 8.10 5.92 8.43
C PRO A 88 7.29 5.26 9.54
N THR A 89 6.21 4.54 9.19
CA THR A 89 5.35 3.86 10.15
C THR A 89 6.08 2.69 10.80
N VAL A 90 6.76 1.85 9.99
CA VAL A 90 7.54 0.71 10.51
C VAL A 90 8.68 1.19 11.40
N ARG A 91 9.37 2.24 10.98
CA ARG A 91 10.43 2.88 11.76
C ARG A 91 9.92 3.39 13.11
N SER A 92 8.78 4.07 13.12
CA SER A 92 8.12 4.55 14.34
C SER A 92 7.76 3.38 15.26
N ASN A 93 7.09 2.35 14.73
CA ASN A 93 6.70 1.15 15.47
C ASN A 93 7.91 0.46 16.11
N ARG A 94 9.01 0.35 15.37
CA ARG A 94 10.24 -0.29 15.85
C ARG A 94 10.93 0.52 16.95
N SER A 95 10.90 1.86 16.85
CA SER A 95 11.36 2.74 17.92
C SER A 95 10.54 2.52 19.19
N SER A 96 9.21 2.57 19.08
CA SER A 96 8.29 2.34 20.20
C SER A 96 8.51 0.97 20.84
N TYR A 97 8.69 -0.07 20.03
CA TYR A 97 8.97 -1.41 20.53
C TYR A 97 10.31 -1.49 21.25
N ASN A 98 11.38 -0.86 20.74
CA ASN A 98 12.69 -0.87 21.38
C ASN A 98 12.68 -0.25 22.79
N ASP A 99 11.87 0.78 23.00
CA ASP A 99 11.71 1.44 24.30
C ASP A 99 10.95 0.56 25.31
N MET A 100 10.09 -0.35 24.83
CA MET A 100 9.22 -1.19 25.66
C MET A 100 9.66 -2.66 25.75
N ARG A 101 10.50 -3.19 24.86
CA ARG A 101 10.82 -4.63 24.77
C ARG A 101 11.46 -5.25 26.01
N ASN A 102 12.00 -4.43 26.92
CA ASN A 102 12.62 -4.87 28.17
C ASN A 102 11.68 -4.71 29.38
N LYS A 103 10.48 -4.19 29.17
CA LYS A 103 9.42 -4.05 30.19
C LYS A 103 8.58 -5.32 30.18
N ASP A 104 8.10 -5.76 31.34
CA ASP A 104 7.03 -6.76 31.41
C ASP A 104 5.64 -6.08 31.55
N ILE A 105 4.57 -6.88 31.62
CA ILE A 105 3.21 -6.36 31.79
C ILE A 105 3.05 -5.57 33.10
N ASN A 106 3.80 -5.93 34.14
CA ASN A 106 3.78 -5.24 35.43
C ASN A 106 4.56 -3.91 35.33
N ASP A 107 5.66 -3.85 34.59
CA ASP A 107 6.41 -2.61 34.35
C ASP A 107 5.58 -1.58 33.58
N VAL A 108 4.81 -2.03 32.57
CA VAL A 108 3.88 -1.18 31.81
C VAL A 108 2.71 -0.72 32.70
N TYR A 109 2.19 -1.62 33.54
CA TYR A 109 1.14 -1.30 34.51
C TYR A 109 1.63 -0.30 35.57
N ASP A 110 2.82 -0.51 36.12
CA ASP A 110 3.42 0.35 37.14
C ASP A 110 3.70 1.75 36.59
N GLU A 111 4.20 1.88 35.35
CA GLU A 111 4.39 3.18 34.70
C GLU A 111 3.05 3.92 34.49
N LEU A 112 2.01 3.21 34.03
CA LEU A 112 0.67 3.77 33.88
C LEU A 112 0.07 4.17 35.23
N MET A 113 0.30 3.39 36.29
CA MET A 113 -0.15 3.74 37.64
C MET A 113 0.62 4.93 38.22
N ASN A 114 1.92 5.08 37.94
CA ASN A 114 2.67 6.28 38.31
C ASN A 114 2.12 7.54 37.60
N ASP A 115 1.76 7.44 36.31
CA ASP A 115 1.11 8.55 35.59
C ASP A 115 -0.28 8.88 36.16
N ILE A 116 -1.02 7.87 36.63
CA ILE A 116 -2.31 8.04 37.30
C ILE A 116 -2.13 8.70 38.68
N ASP A 117 -1.11 8.30 39.45
CA ASP A 117 -0.74 8.90 40.73
C ASP A 117 -0.37 10.39 40.56
N ASP A 118 0.33 10.76 39.49
CA ASP A 118 0.61 12.15 39.13
C ASP A 118 -0.69 12.96 38.89
N ILE A 119 -1.74 12.34 38.34
CA ILE A 119 -3.07 12.96 38.15
C ILE A 119 -3.80 13.09 39.49
N TRP A 120 -3.72 12.10 40.37
CA TRP A 120 -4.26 12.18 41.73
C TRP A 120 -3.59 13.29 42.54
N ASP A 121 -2.26 13.38 42.50
CA ASP A 121 -1.50 14.46 43.14
C ASP A 121 -1.87 15.84 42.58
N ALA A 122 -2.11 15.93 41.26
CA ALA A 122 -2.58 17.17 40.63
C ALA A 122 -4.03 17.52 41.03
N ALA A 123 -4.89 16.51 41.21
CA ALA A 123 -6.26 16.70 41.68
C ALA A 123 -6.28 17.20 43.13
N ASP A 124 -5.50 16.58 44.02
CA ASP A 124 -5.34 17.00 45.42
C ASP A 124 -4.76 18.42 45.53
N ALA A 125 -3.79 18.75 44.68
CA ALA A 125 -3.25 20.11 44.61
C ALA A 125 -4.30 21.13 44.12
N ALA A 126 -5.13 20.76 43.14
CA ALA A 126 -6.19 21.62 42.62
C ALA A 126 -7.33 21.81 43.64
N GLY A 127 -7.67 20.77 44.42
CA GLY A 127 -8.70 20.80 45.47
C GLY A 127 -8.27 21.50 46.77
N SER A 128 -6.99 21.89 46.88
CA SER A 128 -6.46 22.59 48.07
C SER A 128 -6.94 24.05 48.20
N ASP A 129 -7.53 24.61 47.14
CA ASP A 129 -8.21 25.91 47.15
C ASP A 129 -9.73 25.74 47.35
N ASP A 130 -10.30 26.46 48.32
CA ASP A 130 -11.73 26.40 48.71
C ASP A 130 -12.66 27.18 47.73
N ASP A 131 -12.43 27.08 46.42
CA ASP A 131 -13.28 27.73 45.40
C ASP A 131 -13.95 26.74 44.45
N ALA A 132 -15.06 27.18 43.85
CA ALA A 132 -15.88 26.31 43.00
C ALA A 132 -15.15 25.84 41.73
N ALA A 133 -14.14 26.58 41.25
CA ALA A 133 -13.36 26.20 40.07
C ALA A 133 -12.32 25.12 40.42
N ALA A 134 -11.70 25.23 41.60
CA ALA A 134 -10.84 24.22 42.20
C ALA A 134 -11.58 22.89 42.40
N THR A 135 -12.77 22.91 43.01
CA THR A 135 -13.60 21.70 43.18
C THR A 135 -13.99 21.04 41.84
N ILE A 136 -14.31 21.83 40.81
CA ILE A 136 -14.64 21.29 39.48
C ILE A 136 -13.41 20.66 38.81
N THR A 137 -12.24 21.28 38.99
CA THR A 137 -10.98 20.81 38.41
C THR A 137 -10.54 19.49 39.08
N GLU A 138 -10.58 19.43 40.41
CA GLU A 138 -10.34 18.21 41.20
C GLU A 138 -11.28 17.07 40.75
N ALA A 139 -12.59 17.32 40.68
CA ALA A 139 -13.56 16.30 40.26
C ALA A 139 -13.31 15.79 38.84
N THR A 140 -12.87 16.66 37.93
CA THR A 140 -12.54 16.30 36.54
C THR A 140 -11.29 15.43 36.47
N LEU A 141 -10.24 15.79 37.22
CA LEU A 141 -8.99 15.04 37.29
C LEU A 141 -9.20 13.68 37.97
N ASN A 142 -9.97 13.62 39.07
CA ASN A 142 -10.34 12.37 39.74
C ASN A 142 -11.16 11.45 38.83
N PHE A 143 -12.06 12.00 38.03
CA PHE A 143 -12.80 11.21 37.04
C PHE A 143 -11.85 10.65 35.96
N GLN A 144 -10.92 11.47 35.48
CA GLN A 144 -9.91 11.06 34.50
C GLN A 144 -8.99 9.96 35.06
N ALA A 145 -8.48 10.13 36.29
CA ALA A 145 -7.63 9.17 36.98
C ALA A 145 -8.37 7.83 37.20
N ASN A 146 -9.61 7.85 37.67
CA ASN A 146 -10.43 6.64 37.81
C ASN A 146 -10.66 5.92 36.48
N SER A 147 -10.91 6.67 35.40
CA SER A 147 -11.09 6.09 34.06
C SER A 147 -9.80 5.49 33.51
N LEU A 148 -8.65 6.12 33.78
CA LEU A 148 -7.33 5.60 33.39
C LEU A 148 -6.93 4.40 34.23
N SER A 149 -7.23 4.39 35.53
CA SER A 149 -6.97 3.27 36.44
C SER A 149 -7.78 2.03 36.04
N GLN A 150 -9.05 2.22 35.65
CA GLN A 150 -9.84 1.13 35.03
C GLN A 150 -9.27 0.66 33.68
N GLN A 151 -8.68 1.55 32.88
CA GLN A 151 -8.00 1.15 31.63
C GLN A 151 -6.69 0.40 31.91
N ALA A 152 -5.95 0.80 32.95
CA ALA A 152 -4.72 0.15 33.39
C ALA A 152 -4.98 -1.27 33.88
N ASP A 153 -6.01 -1.45 34.72
CA ASP A 153 -6.45 -2.77 35.20
C ASP A 153 -6.92 -3.69 34.05
N ASN A 154 -7.32 -3.11 32.93
CA ASN A 154 -7.72 -3.83 31.71
C ASN A 154 -6.65 -3.82 30.62
N ASN A 155 -5.43 -3.36 30.92
CA ASN A 155 -4.32 -3.35 29.97
C ASN A 155 -3.61 -4.72 29.96
N TYR A 156 -4.15 -5.63 29.16
CA TYR A 156 -3.58 -6.98 28.97
C TYR A 156 -2.53 -7.05 27.85
N GLN A 157 -2.13 -5.91 27.29
CA GLN A 157 -1.22 -5.84 26.15
C GLN A 157 0.24 -5.85 26.63
N ASP A 158 0.88 -7.00 26.50
CA ASP A 158 2.32 -7.11 26.71
C ASP A 158 3.12 -6.63 25.48
N PRO A 159 4.46 -6.47 25.59
CA PRO A 159 5.29 -6.09 24.46
C PRO A 159 5.26 -7.04 23.27
N GLU A 160 5.01 -8.33 23.49
CA GLU A 160 4.94 -9.31 22.40
C GLU A 160 3.65 -9.14 21.58
N MET A 161 2.53 -8.84 22.24
CA MET A 161 1.27 -8.49 21.58
C MET A 161 1.40 -7.23 20.73
N GLN A 162 2.07 -6.20 21.23
CA GLN A 162 2.35 -5.00 20.45
C GLN A 162 3.28 -5.29 19.27
N LYS A 163 4.30 -6.14 19.46
CA LYS A 163 5.16 -6.58 18.36
C LYS A 163 4.36 -7.30 17.27
N ILE A 164 3.45 -8.21 17.65
CA ILE A 164 2.60 -8.92 16.68
C ILE A 164 1.79 -7.93 15.82
N GLN A 165 1.23 -6.88 16.42
CA GLN A 165 0.51 -5.84 15.68
C GLN A 165 1.43 -5.03 14.76
N TYR A 166 2.65 -4.72 15.19
CA TYR A 166 3.63 -4.02 14.37
C TYR A 166 4.12 -4.87 13.19
N ASP A 167 4.41 -6.15 13.42
CA ASP A 167 4.79 -7.10 12.38
C ASP A 167 3.62 -7.27 11.38
N GLN A 168 2.37 -7.30 11.86
CA GLN A 168 1.17 -7.34 11.01
C GLN A 168 1.02 -6.06 10.17
N ALA A 169 1.25 -4.88 10.77
CA ALA A 169 1.19 -3.60 10.06
C ALA A 169 2.27 -3.51 8.98
N GLU A 170 3.49 -3.97 9.28
CA GLU A 170 4.60 -4.06 8.33
C GLU A 170 4.24 -5.00 7.17
N ALA A 171 3.79 -6.23 7.45
CA ALA A 171 3.37 -7.17 6.41
C ALA A 171 2.26 -6.60 5.50
N ASN A 172 1.29 -5.88 6.07
CA ASN A 172 0.25 -5.19 5.29
C ASN A 172 0.82 -4.09 4.39
N LEU A 173 1.84 -3.34 4.85
CA LEU A 173 2.51 -2.35 4.03
C LEU A 173 3.26 -3.00 2.87
N VAL A 174 3.92 -4.15 3.10
CA VAL A 174 4.60 -4.90 2.03
C VAL A 174 3.61 -5.35 0.97
N TYR A 175 2.50 -5.96 1.40
CA TYR A 175 1.45 -6.36 0.48
C TYR A 175 0.87 -5.17 -0.30
N GLN A 176 0.66 -4.01 0.35
CA GLN A 176 0.21 -2.79 -0.34
C GLN A 176 1.23 -2.28 -1.37
N ALA A 177 2.53 -2.29 -1.05
CA ALA A 177 3.57 -1.91 -2.01
C ALA A 177 3.57 -2.80 -3.25
N GLN A 178 3.40 -4.12 -3.07
CA GLN A 178 3.27 -5.07 -4.19
C GLN A 178 2.09 -4.70 -5.11
N GLN A 179 0.93 -4.39 -4.55
CA GLN A 179 -0.26 -3.97 -5.31
C GLN A 179 -0.03 -2.65 -6.05
N LEU A 180 0.60 -1.67 -5.38
CA LEU A 180 0.93 -0.39 -5.99
C LEU A 180 1.92 -0.54 -7.15
N MET A 181 2.94 -1.39 -7.02
CA MET A 181 3.94 -1.65 -8.06
C MET A 181 3.29 -2.30 -9.29
N ALA A 182 2.41 -3.28 -9.09
CA ALA A 182 1.62 -3.87 -10.18
C ALA A 182 0.70 -2.83 -10.86
N THR A 183 0.07 -1.95 -10.08
CA THR A 183 -0.78 -0.87 -10.59
C THR A 183 0.02 0.13 -11.42
N TYR A 184 1.23 0.47 -10.98
CA TYR A 184 2.15 1.35 -11.71
C TYR A 184 2.53 0.72 -13.06
N GLU A 185 2.94 -0.56 -13.06
CA GLU A 185 3.28 -1.26 -14.31
C GLU A 185 2.08 -1.33 -15.27
N GLN A 186 0.89 -1.64 -14.74
CA GLN A 186 -0.35 -1.66 -15.53
C GLN A 186 -0.69 -0.29 -16.13
N SER A 187 -0.40 0.81 -15.42
CA SER A 187 -0.62 2.16 -15.92
C SER A 187 0.24 2.47 -17.16
N GLY A 188 1.46 1.93 -17.22
CA GLY A 188 2.34 2.03 -18.38
C GLY A 188 1.76 1.36 -19.63
N TYR A 189 1.16 0.18 -19.47
CA TYR A 189 0.44 -0.51 -20.56
C TYR A 189 -0.74 0.30 -21.09
N ASN A 190 -1.53 0.87 -20.17
CA ASN A 190 -2.66 1.71 -20.52
C ASN A 190 -2.22 2.99 -21.27
N LEU A 191 -1.16 3.66 -20.79
CA LEU A 191 -0.62 4.85 -21.44
C LEU A 191 -0.16 4.58 -22.87
N SER A 192 0.57 3.48 -23.08
CA SER A 192 0.99 3.07 -24.42
C SER A 192 -0.19 2.81 -25.35
N TYR A 193 -1.25 2.16 -24.86
CA TYR A 193 -2.48 1.95 -25.62
C TYR A 193 -3.20 3.26 -25.97
N LEU A 194 -3.30 4.19 -25.01
CA LEU A 194 -3.93 5.50 -25.24
C LEU A 194 -3.14 6.32 -26.27
N GLN A 195 -1.81 6.25 -26.27
CA GLN A 195 -0.95 6.91 -27.25
C GLN A 195 -1.14 6.32 -28.65
N ASN A 196 -1.18 5.00 -28.79
CA ASN A 196 -1.45 4.36 -30.08
C ASN A 196 -2.86 4.66 -30.61
N THR A 197 -3.85 4.76 -29.71
CA THR A 197 -5.21 5.19 -30.06
C THR A 197 -5.22 6.63 -30.56
N LYS A 198 -4.45 7.53 -29.94
CA LYS A 198 -4.29 8.91 -30.43
C LYS A 198 -3.73 8.94 -31.86
N ASN A 199 -2.67 8.18 -32.15
CA ASN A 199 -2.07 8.11 -33.49
C ASN A 199 -3.09 7.67 -34.56
N LEU A 200 -3.95 6.70 -34.22
CA LEU A 200 -5.05 6.27 -35.10
C LEU A 200 -6.06 7.41 -35.33
N LEU A 201 -6.49 8.10 -34.27
CA LEU A 201 -7.44 9.22 -34.37
C LEU A 201 -6.88 10.39 -35.18
N GLU A 202 -5.58 10.69 -35.06
CA GLU A 202 -4.90 11.69 -35.88
C GLU A 202 -4.88 11.29 -37.37
N THR A 203 -4.63 10.00 -37.65
CA THR A 203 -4.72 9.47 -39.01
C THR A 203 -6.13 9.62 -39.58
N GLN A 204 -7.16 9.30 -38.80
CA GLN A 204 -8.55 9.47 -39.20
C GLN A 204 -8.92 10.94 -39.42
N TYR A 205 -8.46 11.84 -38.55
CA TYR A 205 -8.64 13.29 -38.71
C TYR A 205 -8.04 13.79 -40.03
N ASN A 206 -6.83 13.35 -40.38
CA ASN A 206 -6.20 13.70 -41.66
C ASN A 206 -6.98 13.18 -42.88
N ILE A 207 -7.53 11.97 -42.78
CA ILE A 207 -8.41 11.41 -43.84
C ILE A 207 -9.67 12.25 -44.00
N VAL A 208 -10.35 12.61 -42.92
CA VAL A 208 -11.58 13.43 -42.97
C VAL A 208 -11.28 14.83 -43.51
N GLN A 209 -10.15 15.43 -43.16
CA GLN A 209 -9.71 16.70 -43.74
C GLN A 209 -9.49 16.59 -45.27
N ALA A 210 -8.84 15.53 -45.73
CA ALA A 210 -8.64 15.30 -47.16
C ALA A 210 -9.96 15.10 -47.90
N GLN A 211 -10.91 14.37 -47.29
CA GLN A 211 -12.26 14.18 -47.82
C GLN A 211 -13.02 15.51 -47.90
N ARG A 212 -12.88 16.39 -46.91
CA ARG A 212 -13.48 17.73 -46.96
C ARG A 212 -12.96 18.55 -48.14
N ASN A 213 -11.66 18.47 -48.43
CA ASN A 213 -11.05 19.19 -49.56
C ASN A 213 -11.56 18.75 -50.93
N VAL A 214 -12.06 17.51 -51.06
CA VAL A 214 -12.68 16.99 -52.28
C VAL A 214 -14.22 17.00 -52.22
N GLY A 215 -14.80 17.66 -51.22
CA GLY A 215 -16.25 17.80 -51.06
C GLY A 215 -16.98 16.54 -50.58
N MET A 216 -16.25 15.54 -50.08
CA MET A 216 -16.80 14.27 -49.58
C MET A 216 -17.11 14.28 -48.07
N ALA A 217 -16.65 15.29 -47.33
CA ALA A 217 -16.94 15.46 -45.91
C ALA A 217 -17.30 16.93 -45.60
N THR A 218 -18.00 17.16 -44.49
CA THR A 218 -18.41 18.48 -44.03
C THR A 218 -17.43 19.08 -43.02
N ASP A 219 -17.52 20.38 -42.76
CA ASP A 219 -16.74 21.02 -41.68
C ASP A 219 -17.10 20.43 -40.30
N THR A 220 -18.35 20.01 -40.10
CA THR A 220 -18.79 19.32 -38.87
C THR A 220 -18.05 17.99 -38.68
N ASP A 221 -17.83 17.23 -39.75
CA ASP A 221 -17.10 15.94 -39.68
C ASP A 221 -15.64 16.17 -39.27
N VAL A 222 -15.00 17.20 -39.84
CA VAL A 222 -13.63 17.61 -39.47
C VAL A 222 -13.57 18.03 -37.99
N LEU A 223 -14.54 18.82 -37.53
CA LEU A 223 -14.61 19.26 -36.12
C LEU A 223 -14.83 18.08 -35.17
N ASN A 224 -15.66 17.11 -35.54
CA ASN A 224 -15.88 15.90 -34.73
C ASN A 224 -14.61 15.03 -34.65
N ALA A 225 -13.91 14.85 -35.78
CA ALA A 225 -12.65 14.10 -35.78
C ALA A 225 -11.55 14.82 -34.95
N GLN A 226 -11.48 16.14 -35.03
CA GLN A 226 -10.58 16.94 -34.18
C GLN A 226 -10.93 16.80 -32.69
N LYS A 227 -12.23 16.84 -32.37
CA LYS A 227 -12.71 16.66 -30.99
C LYS A 227 -12.29 15.29 -30.44
N ASN A 228 -12.37 14.21 -31.22
CA ASN A 228 -11.95 12.88 -30.77
C ASN A 228 -10.46 12.84 -30.41
N VAL A 229 -9.59 13.51 -31.19
CA VAL A 229 -8.16 13.63 -30.87
C VAL A 229 -7.98 14.39 -29.54
N GLN A 230 -8.69 15.50 -29.34
CA GLN A 230 -8.61 16.28 -28.10
C GLN A 230 -9.13 15.53 -26.87
N ASP A 231 -10.24 14.82 -27.00
CA ASP A 231 -10.81 13.98 -25.93
C ASP A 231 -9.82 12.84 -25.56
N GLN A 232 -9.10 12.29 -26.54
CA GLN A 232 -8.05 11.31 -26.32
C GLN A 232 -6.80 11.91 -25.65
N GLU A 233 -6.37 13.12 -26.01
CA GLU A 233 -5.27 13.84 -25.34
C GLU A 233 -5.59 14.12 -23.87
N ALA A 234 -6.83 14.53 -23.57
CA ALA A 234 -7.30 14.71 -22.21
C ALA A 234 -7.27 13.39 -21.41
N SER A 235 -7.63 12.27 -22.06
CA SER A 235 -7.58 10.93 -21.46
C SER A 235 -6.14 10.51 -21.14
N ILE A 236 -5.18 10.79 -22.03
CA ILE A 236 -3.75 10.56 -21.79
C ILE A 236 -3.27 11.37 -20.58
N LEU A 237 -3.57 12.68 -20.53
CA LEU A 237 -3.16 13.53 -19.41
C LEU A 237 -3.73 13.05 -18.07
N SER A 238 -4.98 12.58 -18.07
CA SER A 238 -5.61 12.01 -16.87
C SER A 238 -4.90 10.73 -16.42
N ALA A 239 -4.63 9.82 -17.36
CA ALA A 239 -3.92 8.57 -17.08
C ALA A 239 -2.49 8.82 -16.57
N GLN A 240 -1.78 9.80 -17.13
CA GLN A 240 -0.45 10.21 -16.67
C GLN A 240 -0.48 10.68 -15.21
N LYS A 241 -1.40 11.58 -14.88
CA LYS A 241 -1.56 12.06 -13.50
C LYS A 241 -1.87 10.93 -12.51
N SER A 242 -2.65 9.94 -12.94
CA SER A 242 -2.92 8.75 -12.12
C SER A 242 -1.67 7.91 -11.93
N ALA A 243 -0.90 7.66 -12.99
CA ALA A 243 0.37 6.92 -12.91
C ALA A 243 1.37 7.63 -11.98
N ASP A 244 1.49 8.96 -12.11
CA ASP A 244 2.35 9.78 -11.24
C ASP A 244 1.90 9.73 -9.78
N ASN A 245 0.61 9.59 -9.50
CA ASN A 245 0.11 9.44 -8.13
C ASN A 245 0.54 8.09 -7.53
N VAL A 246 0.37 7.00 -8.27
CA VAL A 246 0.82 5.67 -7.85
C VAL A 246 2.34 5.67 -7.63
N HIS A 247 3.09 6.29 -8.54
CA HIS A 247 4.55 6.46 -8.41
C HIS A 247 4.95 7.19 -7.12
N ARG A 248 4.31 8.34 -6.84
CA ARG A 248 4.58 9.10 -5.60
C ARG A 248 4.23 8.30 -4.34
N GLN A 249 3.14 7.55 -4.36
CA GLN A 249 2.75 6.68 -3.25
C GLN A 249 3.77 5.58 -3.00
N LEU A 250 4.26 4.93 -4.06
CA LEU A 250 5.36 3.95 -3.97
C LEU A 250 6.61 4.57 -3.39
N CYS A 251 7.05 5.71 -3.91
CA CYS A 251 8.24 6.41 -3.43
C CYS A 251 8.15 6.68 -1.91
N LEU A 252 7.03 7.28 -1.47
CA LEU A 252 6.80 7.58 -0.06
C LEU A 252 6.77 6.33 0.82
N MET A 253 6.10 5.27 0.35
CA MET A 253 5.96 4.02 1.10
C MET A 253 7.30 3.31 1.30
N LEU A 254 8.19 3.42 0.31
CA LEU A 254 9.46 2.70 0.25
C LEU A 254 10.67 3.55 0.67
N GLY A 255 10.46 4.82 1.05
CA GLY A 255 11.51 5.67 1.64
C GLY A 255 12.15 6.71 0.73
N TRP A 256 11.74 6.78 -0.53
CA TRP A 256 12.18 7.82 -1.46
C TRP A 256 11.45 9.14 -1.20
N GLN A 257 12.09 10.24 -1.61
CA GLN A 257 11.44 11.55 -1.65
C GLN A 257 10.31 11.54 -2.69
N VAL A 258 9.29 12.39 -2.50
CA VAL A 258 8.10 12.45 -3.36
C VAL A 258 8.43 12.65 -4.85
N ASP A 259 9.44 13.45 -5.15
CA ASP A 259 9.83 13.79 -6.52
C ASP A 259 10.94 12.90 -7.09
N SER A 260 11.29 11.82 -6.37
CA SER A 260 12.33 10.88 -6.82
C SER A 260 11.89 10.10 -8.05
N GLN A 261 12.87 9.69 -8.85
CA GLN A 261 12.66 8.90 -10.06
C GLN A 261 13.54 7.64 -10.01
N PRO A 262 13.25 6.68 -9.12
CA PRO A 262 13.94 5.39 -9.13
C PRO A 262 13.64 4.61 -10.41
N GLU A 263 14.59 3.76 -10.82
CA GLU A 263 14.33 2.77 -11.86
C GLU A 263 13.43 1.66 -11.29
N ILE A 264 12.14 1.68 -11.65
CA ILE A 264 11.20 0.63 -11.22
C ILE A 264 11.31 -0.56 -12.19
N ARG A 265 11.82 -1.69 -11.69
CA ARG A 265 11.94 -2.94 -12.46
C ARG A 265 10.57 -3.60 -12.65
N SER A 266 10.45 -4.41 -13.68
CA SER A 266 9.22 -5.18 -13.92
C SER A 266 8.98 -6.21 -12.83
N LEU A 267 7.70 -6.50 -12.56
CA LEU A 267 7.31 -7.58 -11.66
C LEU A 267 7.77 -8.94 -12.21
N PRO A 268 8.03 -9.92 -11.33
CA PRO A 268 8.34 -11.27 -11.75
C PRO A 268 7.16 -11.90 -12.49
N GLU A 269 7.48 -12.72 -13.48
CA GLU A 269 6.47 -13.51 -14.19
C GLU A 269 5.91 -14.61 -13.27
N PRO A 270 4.58 -14.86 -13.30
CA PRO A 270 3.98 -15.86 -12.44
C PRO A 270 4.47 -17.27 -12.78
N ASP A 271 5.00 -17.98 -11.78
CA ASP A 271 5.38 -19.38 -11.90
C ASP A 271 4.14 -20.28 -11.78
N LEU A 272 3.60 -20.67 -12.94
CA LEU A 272 2.39 -21.49 -13.02
C LEU A 272 2.53 -22.85 -12.32
N SER A 273 3.75 -23.38 -12.16
CA SER A 273 3.96 -24.67 -11.48
C SER A 273 3.64 -24.61 -9.98
N ARG A 274 3.72 -23.42 -9.38
CA ARG A 274 3.37 -23.21 -7.96
C ARG A 274 1.88 -23.39 -7.69
N ILE A 275 1.02 -23.12 -8.66
CA ILE A 275 -0.44 -23.24 -8.51
C ILE A 275 -0.81 -24.70 -8.21
N ASP A 276 -0.14 -25.65 -8.83
CA ASP A 276 -0.39 -27.09 -8.62
C ASP A 276 0.05 -27.57 -7.23
N ALA A 277 0.96 -26.83 -6.57
CA ALA A 277 1.44 -27.14 -5.22
C ALA A 277 0.58 -26.50 -4.12
N MET A 278 -0.20 -25.46 -4.43
CA MET A 278 -1.06 -24.78 -3.45
C MET A 278 -2.18 -25.71 -2.97
N ASN A 279 -2.29 -25.90 -1.65
CA ASN A 279 -3.29 -26.79 -1.08
C ASN A 279 -3.89 -26.17 0.19
N PRO A 280 -5.04 -25.46 0.08
CA PRO A 280 -5.68 -24.80 1.22
C PRO A 280 -5.90 -25.71 2.44
N ALA A 281 -6.16 -27.00 2.24
CA ALA A 281 -6.37 -27.93 3.34
C ALA A 281 -5.07 -28.29 4.07
N ALA A 282 -3.97 -28.48 3.32
CA ALA A 282 -2.67 -28.78 3.91
C ALA A 282 -1.99 -27.53 4.51
N ASP A 283 -2.24 -26.37 3.90
CA ASP A 283 -1.63 -25.10 4.29
C ASP A 283 -2.38 -24.41 5.44
N LEU A 284 -3.62 -24.85 5.76
CA LEU A 284 -4.46 -24.24 6.80
C LEU A 284 -3.80 -24.26 8.18
N GLU A 285 -3.21 -25.39 8.58
CA GLU A 285 -2.57 -25.52 9.90
C GLU A 285 -1.45 -24.47 10.05
N LYS A 286 -0.61 -24.33 9.02
CA LYS A 286 0.46 -23.33 8.98
C LYS A 286 -0.09 -21.91 8.97
N ALA A 287 -1.13 -21.64 8.16
CA ALA A 287 -1.75 -20.32 8.08
C ALA A 287 -2.32 -19.87 9.43
N VAL A 288 -3.05 -20.77 10.13
CA VAL A 288 -3.61 -20.50 11.46
C VAL A 288 -2.50 -20.29 12.49
N ALA A 289 -1.45 -21.11 12.48
CA ALA A 289 -0.34 -20.99 13.42
C ALA A 289 0.45 -19.67 13.24
N ASN A 290 0.60 -19.21 12.00
CA ASN A 290 1.32 -17.98 11.70
C ASN A 290 0.45 -16.72 11.83
N ASN A 291 -0.88 -16.85 11.81
CA ASN A 291 -1.79 -15.73 11.77
C ASN A 291 -1.60 -14.74 12.92
N TYR A 292 -1.47 -13.46 12.58
CA TYR A 292 -1.19 -12.41 13.56
C TYR A 292 -2.31 -12.28 14.58
N ASP A 293 -3.58 -12.34 14.16
CA ASP A 293 -4.74 -12.22 15.06
C ASP A 293 -4.86 -13.44 15.98
N VAL A 294 -4.69 -14.65 15.45
CA VAL A 294 -4.70 -15.90 16.24
C VAL A 294 -3.59 -15.86 17.29
N ARG A 295 -2.36 -15.47 16.91
CA ARG A 295 -1.23 -15.33 17.84
C ARG A 295 -1.50 -14.25 18.89
N TYR A 296 -2.07 -13.12 18.50
CA TYR A 296 -2.44 -12.03 19.39
C TYR A 296 -3.45 -12.49 20.44
N TYR A 297 -4.55 -13.13 20.03
CA TYR A 297 -5.56 -13.63 20.97
C TYR A 297 -5.06 -14.79 21.84
N ASN A 298 -4.13 -15.61 21.33
CA ASN A 298 -3.47 -16.63 22.16
C ASN A 298 -2.67 -15.99 23.30
N LYS A 299 -1.92 -14.92 23.01
CA LYS A 299 -1.21 -14.15 24.05
C LYS A 299 -2.17 -13.50 25.03
N MET A 300 -3.19 -12.80 24.51
CA MET A 300 -4.21 -12.16 25.33
C MET A 300 -4.89 -13.15 26.28
N TYR A 301 -5.19 -14.38 25.84
CA TYR A 301 -5.81 -15.41 26.66
C TYR A 301 -4.98 -15.79 27.89
N ASN A 302 -3.64 -15.76 27.75
CA ASN A 302 -2.72 -16.03 28.86
C ASN A 302 -2.58 -14.84 29.81
N ASN A 303 -2.83 -13.62 29.33
CA ASN A 303 -2.68 -12.39 30.11
C ASN A 303 -3.94 -12.02 30.89
N VAL A 304 -5.13 -12.37 30.37
CA VAL A 304 -6.41 -12.09 31.05
C VAL A 304 -6.63 -13.01 32.25
N THR A 305 -7.20 -12.44 33.33
CA THR A 305 -7.32 -13.13 34.63
C THR A 305 -8.72 -13.63 34.95
N THR A 306 -9.77 -13.00 34.40
CA THR A 306 -11.16 -13.38 34.64
C THR A 306 -11.67 -14.40 33.64
N GLU A 307 -12.59 -15.28 34.06
CA GLU A 307 -13.15 -16.32 33.19
C GLU A 307 -13.95 -15.72 32.03
N GLU A 308 -14.72 -14.66 32.27
CA GLU A 308 -15.46 -13.94 31.23
C GLU A 308 -14.54 -13.41 30.11
N LEU A 309 -13.40 -12.82 30.47
CA LEU A 309 -12.41 -12.34 29.51
C LEU A 309 -11.71 -13.49 28.77
N LYS A 310 -11.45 -14.61 29.45
CA LYS A 310 -10.92 -15.82 28.81
C LYS A 310 -11.88 -16.39 27.78
N GLU A 311 -13.16 -16.53 28.11
CA GLU A 311 -14.20 -17.00 27.21
C GLU A 311 -14.34 -16.06 25.99
N SER A 312 -14.38 -14.74 26.22
CA SER A 312 -14.47 -13.75 25.14
C SER A 312 -13.23 -13.76 24.23
N THR A 313 -12.03 -13.89 24.80
CA THR A 313 -10.77 -13.96 24.05
C THR A 313 -10.68 -15.27 23.25
N GLN A 314 -11.13 -16.38 23.83
CA GLN A 314 -11.22 -17.66 23.13
C GLN A 314 -12.18 -17.58 21.94
N ALA A 315 -13.36 -17.00 22.11
CA ALA A 315 -14.31 -16.82 21.01
C ALA A 315 -13.72 -15.93 19.89
N SER A 316 -12.95 -14.89 20.26
CA SER A 316 -12.24 -14.04 19.29
C SER A 316 -11.17 -14.80 18.52
N ARG A 317 -10.43 -15.68 19.21
CA ARG A 317 -9.44 -16.57 18.59
C ARG A 317 -10.09 -17.55 17.61
N GLU A 318 -11.17 -18.23 18.02
CA GLU A 318 -11.91 -19.17 17.16
C GLU A 318 -12.45 -18.47 15.91
N ASN A 319 -13.00 -17.26 16.05
CA ASN A 319 -13.42 -16.46 14.89
C ASN A 319 -12.24 -16.06 13.99
N ALA A 320 -11.07 -15.75 14.55
CA ALA A 320 -9.87 -15.49 13.77
C ALA A 320 -9.43 -16.73 12.97
N GLU A 321 -9.42 -17.91 13.59
CA GLU A 321 -9.13 -19.20 12.93
C GLU A 321 -10.10 -19.48 11.77
N ASP A 322 -11.40 -19.29 11.99
CA ASP A 322 -12.43 -19.41 10.94
C ASP A 322 -12.26 -18.39 9.82
N THR A 323 -11.78 -17.19 10.14
CA THR A 323 -11.52 -16.14 9.16
C THR A 323 -10.31 -16.47 8.31
N VAL A 324 -9.24 -17.04 8.88
CA VAL A 324 -8.09 -17.55 8.14
C VAL A 324 -8.52 -18.65 7.17
N ALA A 325 -9.32 -19.61 7.63
CA ALA A 325 -9.80 -20.70 6.77
C ALA A 325 -10.62 -20.17 5.58
N ARG A 326 -11.49 -19.18 5.80
CA ARG A 326 -12.27 -18.55 4.73
C ARG A 326 -11.39 -17.74 3.78
N SER A 327 -10.46 -16.94 4.31
CA SER A 327 -9.53 -16.12 3.52
C SER A 327 -8.66 -17.00 2.62
N LEU A 328 -8.08 -18.07 3.17
CA LEU A 328 -7.21 -18.99 2.42
C LEU A 328 -7.95 -19.69 1.26
N ASN A 329 -9.14 -20.21 1.53
CA ASN A 329 -9.96 -20.85 0.48
C ASN A 329 -10.41 -19.85 -0.58
N SER A 330 -10.79 -18.63 -0.17
CA SER A 330 -11.18 -17.60 -1.12
C SER A 330 -10.03 -17.18 -2.02
N GLN A 331 -8.87 -16.93 -1.42
CA GLN A 331 -7.68 -16.49 -2.15
C GLN A 331 -7.20 -17.56 -3.13
N TYR A 332 -7.30 -18.85 -2.76
CA TYR A 332 -7.04 -19.94 -3.71
C TYR A 332 -7.98 -19.90 -4.92
N ASN A 333 -9.28 -19.66 -4.71
CA ASN A 333 -10.22 -19.47 -5.82
C ASN A 333 -9.90 -18.23 -6.65
N THR A 334 -9.39 -17.16 -6.04
CA THR A 334 -8.87 -15.97 -6.75
C THR A 334 -7.69 -16.33 -7.64
N VAL A 335 -6.74 -17.14 -7.16
CA VAL A 335 -5.61 -17.65 -7.97
C VAL A 335 -6.12 -18.45 -9.18
N LEU A 336 -7.06 -19.38 -8.97
CA LEU A 336 -7.64 -20.16 -10.07
C LEU A 336 -8.36 -19.27 -11.09
N THR A 337 -9.11 -18.28 -10.62
CA THR A 337 -9.81 -17.31 -11.49
C THR A 337 -8.82 -16.45 -12.29
N ALA A 338 -7.74 -16.01 -11.67
CA ALA A 338 -6.70 -15.23 -12.33
C ALA A 338 -5.96 -16.06 -13.39
N ARG A 339 -5.70 -17.34 -13.12
CA ARG A 339 -5.13 -18.30 -14.08
C ARG A 339 -6.05 -18.49 -15.29
N ASP A 340 -7.34 -18.67 -15.06
CA ASP A 340 -8.31 -18.84 -16.15
C ASP A 340 -8.49 -17.56 -16.97
N THR A 341 -8.38 -16.39 -16.32
CA THR A 341 -8.34 -15.07 -16.98
C THR A 341 -7.10 -14.95 -17.88
N LEU A 342 -5.93 -15.39 -17.41
CA LEU A 342 -4.70 -15.43 -18.22
C LEU A 342 -4.86 -16.32 -19.45
N ASN A 343 -5.39 -17.53 -19.29
CA ASN A 343 -5.64 -18.45 -20.42
C ASN A 343 -6.60 -17.84 -21.45
N THR A 344 -7.63 -17.13 -20.98
CA THR A 344 -8.59 -16.42 -21.83
C THR A 344 -7.90 -15.29 -22.61
N ALA A 345 -7.11 -14.46 -21.93
CA ALA A 345 -6.37 -13.37 -22.55
C ALA A 345 -5.37 -13.87 -23.60
N GLN A 346 -4.68 -14.99 -23.33
CA GLN A 346 -3.76 -15.62 -24.28
C GLN A 346 -4.49 -16.11 -25.55
N SER A 347 -5.69 -16.68 -25.39
CA SER A 347 -6.52 -17.11 -26.51
C SER A 347 -6.99 -15.91 -27.36
N GLN A 348 -7.37 -14.81 -26.71
CA GLN A 348 -7.73 -13.56 -27.39
C GLN A 348 -6.55 -12.93 -28.13
N LEU A 349 -5.34 -12.99 -27.55
CA LEU A 349 -4.12 -12.55 -28.21
C LEU A 349 -3.84 -13.35 -29.49
N ALA A 350 -3.98 -14.68 -29.44
CA ALA A 350 -3.80 -15.54 -30.62
C ALA A 350 -4.81 -15.21 -31.73
N LEU A 351 -6.06 -14.92 -31.36
CA LEU A 351 -7.10 -14.46 -32.30
C LEU A 351 -6.74 -13.10 -32.91
N ALA A 352 -6.34 -12.13 -32.10
CA ALA A 352 -5.96 -10.81 -32.57
C ALA A 352 -4.77 -10.86 -33.53
N GLN A 353 -3.78 -11.74 -33.27
CA GLN A 353 -2.64 -11.98 -34.15
C GLN A 353 -3.09 -12.52 -35.52
N THR A 354 -4.02 -13.48 -35.52
CA THR A 354 -4.60 -14.06 -36.75
C THR A 354 -5.37 -13.00 -37.55
N ASN A 355 -6.13 -12.17 -36.85
CA ASN A 355 -6.88 -11.08 -37.48
C ASN A 355 -5.95 -10.03 -38.10
N LEU A 356 -4.84 -9.68 -37.43
CA LEU A 356 -3.85 -8.76 -37.97
C LEU A 356 -3.16 -9.33 -39.23
N ASN A 357 -2.81 -10.62 -39.23
CA ASN A 357 -2.25 -11.28 -40.42
C ASN A 357 -3.22 -11.25 -41.62
N THR A 358 -4.52 -11.43 -41.33
CA THR A 358 -5.58 -11.32 -42.34
C THR A 358 -5.68 -9.89 -42.87
N ALA A 359 -5.68 -8.90 -41.98
CA ALA A 359 -5.71 -7.49 -42.33
C ALA A 359 -4.48 -7.10 -43.18
N ALA A 360 -3.29 -7.64 -42.89
CA ALA A 360 -2.09 -7.39 -43.68
C ALA A 360 -2.25 -7.88 -45.14
N THR A 361 -2.87 -9.04 -45.31
CA THR A 361 -3.17 -9.59 -46.65
C THR A 361 -4.20 -8.71 -47.37
N GLN A 362 -5.25 -8.29 -46.67
CA GLN A 362 -6.29 -7.41 -47.19
C GLN A 362 -5.74 -6.04 -47.58
N LEU A 363 -4.79 -5.49 -46.82
CA LEU A 363 -4.12 -4.24 -47.14
C LEU A 363 -3.28 -4.39 -48.41
N ALA A 364 -2.55 -5.49 -48.54
CA ALA A 364 -1.71 -5.77 -49.71
C ALA A 364 -2.51 -5.90 -51.02
N VAL A 365 -3.73 -6.44 -50.95
CA VAL A 365 -4.65 -6.52 -52.09
C VAL A 365 -5.58 -5.30 -52.22
N GLY A 366 -5.41 -4.29 -51.37
CA GLY A 366 -6.15 -3.03 -51.42
C GLY A 366 -7.63 -3.11 -51.00
N THR A 367 -8.05 -4.15 -50.29
CA THR A 367 -9.44 -4.31 -49.82
C THR A 367 -9.73 -3.58 -48.51
N ILE A 368 -8.70 -3.18 -47.76
CA ILE A 368 -8.81 -2.32 -46.58
C ILE A 368 -7.84 -1.14 -46.70
N THR A 369 -8.09 -0.08 -45.93
CA THR A 369 -7.22 1.09 -45.88
C THR A 369 -6.09 0.92 -44.86
N GLN A 370 -5.10 1.80 -44.92
CA GLN A 370 -4.04 1.86 -43.89
C GLN A 370 -4.61 2.14 -42.49
N ALA A 371 -5.67 2.96 -42.37
CA ALA A 371 -6.31 3.25 -41.10
C ALA A 371 -7.05 2.04 -40.52
N ASP A 372 -7.65 1.21 -41.38
CA ASP A 372 -8.25 -0.06 -40.97
C ASP A 372 -7.18 -1.02 -40.44
N TYR A 373 -6.03 -1.10 -41.10
CA TYR A 373 -4.90 -1.92 -40.63
C TYR A 373 -4.37 -1.44 -39.26
N GLN A 374 -4.17 -0.13 -39.09
CA GLN A 374 -3.76 0.45 -37.80
C GLN A 374 -4.76 0.17 -36.67
N SER A 375 -6.06 0.12 -36.97
CA SER A 375 -7.09 -0.28 -36.00
C SER A 375 -6.89 -1.74 -35.52
N MET A 376 -6.47 -2.62 -36.44
CA MET A 376 -6.15 -4.02 -36.12
C MET A 376 -4.85 -4.12 -35.30
N GLU A 377 -3.85 -3.28 -35.56
CA GLU A 377 -2.62 -3.18 -34.74
C GLU A 377 -2.95 -2.76 -33.30
N ASN A 378 -3.82 -1.75 -33.13
CA ASN A 378 -4.29 -1.32 -31.82
C ASN A 378 -5.06 -2.43 -31.08
N SER A 379 -5.87 -3.21 -31.81
CA SER A 379 -6.58 -4.36 -31.25
C SER A 379 -5.61 -5.45 -30.77
N LEU A 380 -4.53 -5.71 -31.52
CA LEU A 380 -3.48 -6.63 -31.09
C LEU A 380 -2.76 -6.12 -29.83
N GLN A 381 -2.38 -4.84 -29.79
CA GLN A 381 -1.74 -4.23 -28.63
C GLN A 381 -2.62 -4.32 -27.38
N SER A 382 -3.93 -4.09 -27.54
CA SER A 382 -4.90 -4.25 -26.45
C SER A 382 -4.89 -5.68 -25.90
N ALA A 383 -4.94 -6.69 -26.78
CA ALA A 383 -4.87 -8.09 -26.36
C ALA A 383 -3.54 -8.46 -25.67
N GLN A 384 -2.41 -7.91 -26.13
CA GLN A 384 -1.11 -8.06 -25.46
C GLN A 384 -1.12 -7.46 -24.06
N ASN A 385 -1.70 -6.27 -23.90
CA ASN A 385 -1.85 -5.60 -22.61
C ASN A 385 -2.77 -6.38 -21.66
N SER A 386 -3.82 -7.02 -22.17
CA SER A 386 -4.67 -7.92 -21.39
C SER A 386 -3.89 -9.13 -20.86
N VAL A 387 -3.01 -9.74 -21.66
CA VAL A 387 -2.14 -10.84 -21.20
C VAL A 387 -1.19 -10.37 -20.10
N ARG A 388 -0.50 -9.24 -20.30
CA ARG A 388 0.41 -8.68 -19.30
C ARG A 388 -0.32 -8.34 -18.00
N SER A 389 -1.48 -7.70 -18.08
CA SER A 389 -2.31 -7.41 -16.91
C SER A 389 -2.76 -8.68 -16.19
N ALA A 390 -3.18 -9.71 -16.93
CA ALA A 390 -3.60 -10.98 -16.32
C ALA A 390 -2.44 -11.70 -15.62
N LYS A 391 -1.20 -11.60 -16.13
CA LYS A 391 0.00 -12.10 -15.46
C LYS A 391 0.27 -11.39 -14.13
N LEU A 392 0.20 -10.05 -14.13
CA LEU A 392 0.35 -9.25 -12.90
C LEU A 392 -0.69 -9.65 -11.84
N GLN A 393 -1.96 -9.76 -12.26
CA GLN A 393 -3.04 -10.15 -11.33
C GLN A 393 -2.89 -11.58 -10.82
N LEU A 394 -2.40 -12.51 -11.64
CA LEU A 394 -2.10 -13.87 -11.20
C LEU A 394 -0.95 -13.89 -10.18
N GLN A 395 0.13 -13.16 -10.44
CA GLN A 395 1.26 -13.05 -9.52
C GLN A 395 0.80 -12.47 -8.16
N LEU A 396 0.04 -11.37 -8.17
CA LEU A 396 -0.51 -10.79 -6.95
C LEU A 396 -1.47 -11.74 -6.21
N ALA A 397 -2.29 -12.50 -6.94
CA ALA A 397 -3.17 -13.47 -6.33
C ALA A 397 -2.38 -14.59 -5.63
N MET A 398 -1.28 -15.03 -6.25
CA MET A 398 -0.38 -16.04 -5.67
C MET A 398 0.34 -15.49 -4.44
N ASP A 399 0.84 -14.26 -4.50
CA ASP A 399 1.47 -13.61 -3.34
C ASP A 399 0.47 -13.40 -2.21
N GLY A 400 -0.78 -13.05 -2.52
CA GLY A 400 -1.87 -12.98 -1.55
C GLY A 400 -2.12 -14.31 -0.84
N TYR A 401 -2.01 -15.43 -1.56
CA TYR A 401 -2.10 -16.77 -0.95
C TYR A 401 -0.94 -17.01 0.03
N ASP A 402 0.29 -16.70 -0.38
CA ASP A 402 1.47 -16.84 0.48
C ASP A 402 1.38 -15.96 1.73
N TRP A 403 0.88 -14.73 1.59
CA TRP A 403 0.67 -13.81 2.70
C TRP A 403 -0.30 -14.38 3.74
N ILE A 404 -1.37 -15.04 3.30
CA ILE A 404 -2.30 -15.71 4.24
C ILE A 404 -1.61 -16.86 4.95
N VAL A 405 -0.84 -17.69 4.24
CA VAL A 405 -0.06 -18.78 4.84
C VAL A 405 1.00 -18.26 5.81
N ASN A 406 1.53 -17.06 5.57
CA ASN A 406 2.52 -16.39 6.42
C ASN A 406 1.89 -15.50 7.52
N GLY A 407 0.56 -15.44 7.59
CA GLY A 407 -0.15 -14.95 8.76
C GLY A 407 -1.03 -13.72 8.56
N LEU A 408 -1.11 -13.14 7.36
CA LEU A 408 -2.11 -12.11 7.07
C LEU A 408 -3.52 -12.70 6.93
N THR A 409 -4.51 -11.85 7.09
CA THR A 409 -5.90 -12.14 6.74
C THR A 409 -6.29 -11.16 5.64
N LEU A 410 -6.70 -11.66 4.48
CA LEU A 410 -7.18 -10.81 3.38
C LEU A 410 -8.71 -10.86 3.33
N SER A 411 -9.33 -9.69 3.35
CA SER A 411 -10.77 -9.53 3.16
C SER A 411 -11.09 -9.55 1.67
N ASN A 412 -12.11 -10.32 1.27
CA ASN A 412 -12.66 -10.27 -0.09
C ASN A 412 -13.48 -9.01 -0.33
#